data_AF-A0A3N4HAR5-F1
#
_entry.id   AF-A0A3N4HAR5-F1
#
_cell.length_a   1.000
_cell.length_b   1.000
_cell.length_c   1.000
_cell.angle_alpha   90.00
_cell.angle_beta   90.00
_cell.angle_gamma   90.00
#
_symmetry.space_group_name_H-M   'P 1'
#
loop_
_entity.id
_entity.type
_entity.pdbx_description
1 polymer ?
#
loop_
_entity_poly.entity_id
_entity_poly.type
_entity_poly.pdbx_seq_one_letter_code
_entity_poly.pdbx_strand_id
1 'polypeptide(L)' 'LAIMALDCCSAPPMSDEPERVFSGAAQLITNRRNRLDVETINHMECLKSW' A
#
# COMPACT_ATOMS: atom_id res chain seq x y z
N LEU A 1 -15.58 -11.05 22.71
CA LEU A 1 -15.86 -11.87 21.51
C LEU A 1 -16.04 -11.01 20.25
N ALA A 2 -16.82 -9.92 20.30
CA ALA A 2 -17.09 -9.06 19.13
C ALA A 2 -15.85 -8.41 18.49
N ILE A 3 -14.84 -8.03 19.28
CA ILE A 3 -13.60 -7.42 18.77
C ILE A 3 -12.83 -8.41 17.87
N MET A 4 -12.67 -9.66 18.31
CA MET A 4 -12.01 -10.69 17.49
C MET A 4 -12.76 -10.99 16.19
N ALA A 5 -14.09 -10.90 16.19
CA ALA A 5 -14.89 -11.06 14.97
C ALA A 5 -14.69 -9.90 13.99
N LEU A 6 -14.59 -8.67 14.48
CA LEU A 6 -14.23 -7.51 13.67
C LEU A 6 -12.82 -7.63 13.09
N ASP A 7 -11.84 -8.07 13.89
CA ASP A 7 -10.47 -8.27 13.42
C ASP A 7 -10.41 -9.35 12.32
N CYS A 8 -11.12 -10.47 12.50
CA CYS A 8 -11.20 -11.53 11.50
C CYS A 8 -11.94 -11.11 10.21
N CYS A 9 -12.97 -10.27 10.31
CA CYS A 9 -13.77 -9.83 9.16
C CYS A 9 -13.25 -8.56 8.47
N SER A 10 -12.36 -7.80 9.12
CA SER A 10 -11.72 -6.61 8.55
C SER A 10 -10.46 -6.93 7.77
N ALA A 11 -9.85 -8.10 8.00
CA ALA A 11 -8.77 -8.59 7.18
C ALA A 11 -9.28 -8.86 5.74
N PRO A 12 -8.67 -8.27 4.71
CA PRO A 12 -9.07 -8.53 3.35
C PRO A 12 -8.83 -10.02 3.01
N PRO A 13 -9.77 -10.69 2.33
CA PRO A 13 -9.67 -12.12 2.01
C PRO A 13 -8.55 -12.45 1.03
N MET A 14 -7.96 -11.44 0.37
CA MET A 14 -6.87 -11.57 -0.58
C MET A 14 -5.99 -10.32 -0.52
N SER A 15 -4.69 -10.47 -0.76
CA SER A 15 -3.70 -9.38 -0.83
C SER A 15 -3.80 -8.54 -2.13
N ASP A 16 -4.97 -8.51 -2.79
CA ASP A 16 -5.21 -7.73 -4.02
C ASP A 16 -5.08 -6.22 -3.76
N GLU A 17 -5.71 -5.75 -2.68
CA GLU A 17 -5.79 -4.32 -2.36
C GLU A 17 -4.40 -3.66 -2.23
N PRO A 18 -3.43 -4.23 -1.49
CA PRO A 18 -2.06 -3.71 -1.47
C PRO A 18 -1.31 -3.93 -2.80
N GLU A 19 -1.54 -5.03 -3.52
CA GLU A 19 -0.88 -5.29 -4.82
C GLU A 19 -1.24 -4.24 -5.89
N ARG A 20 -2.48 -3.73 -5.87
CA ARG A 20 -2.92 -2.64 -6.75
C ARG A 20 -2.24 -1.30 -6.42
N VAL A 21 -2.02 -1.00 -5.14
CA VAL A 21 -1.26 0.17 -4.68
C VAL A 21 0.21 0.05 -5.12
N PHE A 22 0.83 -1.11 -4.93
CA PHE A 22 2.22 -1.35 -5.31
C PHE A 22 2.47 -1.31 -6.82
N SER A 23 1.47 -1.67 -7.63
CA SER A 23 1.55 -1.54 -9.10
C SER A 23 1.76 -0.09 -9.56
N GLY A 24 1.21 0.89 -8.83
CA GLY A 24 1.44 2.32 -9.07
C GLY A 24 2.79 2.82 -8.52
N ALA A 25 3.19 2.30 -7.35
CA ALA A 25 4.48 2.63 -6.71
C ALA A 25 5.69 2.24 -7.57
N ALA A 26 5.54 1.25 -8.46
CA ALA A 26 6.56 0.85 -9.41
C ALA A 26 7.09 2.03 -10.26
N GLN A 27 6.26 3.04 -10.55
CA GLN A 27 6.68 4.24 -11.31
C GLN A 27 7.62 5.18 -10.53
N LEU A 28 7.60 5.11 -9.19
CA LEU A 28 8.46 5.87 -8.28
C LEU A 28 9.77 5.12 -7.98
N ILE A 29 9.70 3.78 -8.01
CA ILE A 29 10.84 2.87 -7.80
C ILE A 29 11.67 2.74 -9.09
N THR A 30 11.02 2.61 -10.25
CA THR A 30 11.69 2.52 -11.55
C THR A 30 12.02 3.89 -12.13
N ASN A 31 13.09 3.94 -12.93
CA ASN A 31 13.81 5.14 -13.37
C ASN A 31 13.02 6.11 -14.28
N ARG A 32 11.70 5.94 -14.45
CA ARG A 32 10.86 6.81 -15.29
C ARG A 32 10.56 8.17 -14.65
N ARG A 33 10.56 8.25 -13.32
CA ARG A 33 10.54 9.51 -12.55
C ARG A 33 11.55 9.36 -11.42
N ASN A 34 12.80 9.76 -11.66
CA ASN A 34 13.83 10.02 -10.64
C ASN A 34 13.78 9.11 -9.42
N ARG A 35 14.51 7.98 -9.42
CA ARG A 35 14.64 7.00 -8.32
C ARG A 35 14.56 7.68 -6.93
N LEU A 36 13.34 7.77 -6.38
CA LEU A 36 13.07 8.54 -5.16
C LEU A 36 13.59 7.75 -3.97
N ASP A 37 13.92 8.46 -2.91
CA ASP A 37 14.32 7.81 -1.67
C ASP A 37 13.17 6.97 -1.10
N VAL A 38 13.51 5.83 -0.48
CA VAL A 38 12.53 4.84 0.00
C VAL A 38 11.56 5.45 1.02
N GLU A 39 12.06 6.37 1.85
CA GLU A 39 11.22 7.06 2.82
C GLU A 39 10.19 7.96 2.11
N THR A 40 10.60 8.66 1.05
CA THR A 40 9.69 9.50 0.25
C THR A 40 8.61 8.67 -0.44
N ILE A 41 8.96 7.50 -0.96
CA ILE A 41 7.99 6.58 -1.59
C ILE A 41 6.96 6.11 -0.56
N ASN A 42 7.41 5.72 0.64
CA ASN A 42 6.52 5.28 1.71
C ASN A 42 5.51 6.38 2.10
N HIS A 43 5.99 7.61 2.31
CA HIS A 43 5.11 8.75 2.62
C HIS A 43 4.10 9.03 1.49
N MET A 44 4.51 8.94 0.23
CA MET A 44 3.61 9.17 -0.89
C MET A 44 2.57 8.07 -1.06
N GLU A 45 2.92 6.80 -0.88
CA GLU A 45 1.94 5.70 -0.93
C GLU A 45 0.98 5.75 0.27
N CYS A 46 1.47 6.12 1.46
CA CYS A 46 0.63 6.36 2.63
C CYS A 46 -0.40 7.49 2.39
N LEU A 47 0.03 8.60 1.78
CA LEU A 47 -0.85 9.72 1.42
C LEU A 47 -1.89 9.37 0.34
N LYS A 48 -1.62 8.40 -0.54
CA LYS A 48 -2.59 7.93 -1.55
C LYS A 48 -3.64 7.00 -0.97
N SER A 49 -3.30 6.29 0.09
CA SER A 49 -4.18 5.34 0.78
C SER A 49 -5.02 5.98 1.89
N TRP A 50 -4.80 7.27 2.16
CA TRP A 50 -5.58 8.10 3.08
C TRP A 50 -6.74 8.77 2.36
#